data_AF-A0A954K6H1-F1
#
_entry.id   AF-A0A954K6H1-F1
#
_cell.length_a   1.000
_cell.length_b   1.000
_cell.length_c   1.000
_cell.angle_alpha   90.00
_cell.angle_beta   90.00
_cell.angle_gamma   90.00
#
_symmetry.space_group_name_H-M   'P 1'
#
loop_
_entity.id
_entity.type
_entity.pdbx_description
1 polymer ?
#
loop_
_entity_poly.entity_id
_entity_poly.type
_entity_poly.pdbx_seq_one_letter_code
_entity_poly.pdbx_strand_id
1 'polypeptide(L)'
;ERLAKADRVQGRALYEKTCAKCHRLFGNGGQIGPDLTGANRTNMDYLLENMVDPSALIPKGYEMVVVALTDGRVLNGNVVRKTDKQLTLQTQNELLVLDRQQIDDMTASNLSLMPEGQLDQLSEEQLADLIAYLAGNTQVKPPVASATTGP
;
A
#
# COMPACT_ATOMS: atom_id res chain seq x y z
N GLU A 1 -19.58 7.16 -16.10
CA GLU A 1 -19.23 7.97 -17.29
C GLU A 1 -17.74 8.32 -17.39
N ARG A 2 -17.08 8.80 -16.32
CA ARG A 2 -15.65 9.18 -16.36
C ARG A 2 -14.68 8.01 -16.57
N LEU A 3 -14.94 6.85 -15.96
CA LEU A 3 -14.13 5.64 -16.15
C LEU A 3 -14.06 5.18 -17.62
N ALA A 4 -15.07 5.49 -18.44
CA ALA A 4 -15.07 5.14 -19.86
C ALA A 4 -14.05 5.94 -20.68
N LYS A 5 -13.60 7.10 -20.16
CA LYS A 5 -12.61 7.98 -20.78
C LYS A 5 -11.24 7.93 -20.09
N ALA A 6 -11.12 7.13 -19.02
CA ALA A 6 -9.95 7.08 -18.19
C ALA A 6 -8.73 6.53 -18.94
N ASP A 7 -7.58 7.17 -18.75
CA ASP A 7 -6.31 6.74 -19.31
C ASP A 7 -5.56 5.84 -18.33
N ARG A 8 -5.55 4.54 -18.63
CA ARG A 8 -4.86 3.54 -17.80
C ARG A 8 -3.35 3.73 -17.78
N VAL A 9 -2.74 4.38 -18.78
CA VAL A 9 -1.30 4.70 -18.77
C VAL A 9 -1.00 5.79 -17.75
N GLN A 10 -1.85 6.81 -17.65
CA GLN A 10 -1.75 7.81 -16.58
C GLN A 10 -2.08 7.20 -15.21
N GLY A 11 -3.08 6.33 -15.15
CA GLY A 11 -3.39 5.56 -13.96
C GLY A 11 -2.22 4.71 -13.46
N ARG A 12 -1.45 4.13 -14.38
CA ARG A 12 -0.20 3.44 -14.05
C ARG A 12 0.84 4.39 -13.47
N ALA A 13 1.00 5.59 -14.02
CA ALA A 13 1.92 6.59 -13.48
C ALA A 13 1.57 6.99 -12.05
N LEU A 14 0.27 7.14 -11.76
CA LEU A 14 -0.23 7.45 -10.42
C LEU A 14 -0.03 6.28 -9.45
N TYR A 15 -0.30 5.05 -9.89
CA TYR A 15 0.01 3.85 -9.12
C TYR A 15 1.49 3.78 -8.73
N GLU A 16 2.39 4.02 -9.70
CA GLU A 16 3.85 3.98 -9.48
C GLU A 16 4.30 5.01 -8.43
N LYS A 17 3.63 6.17 -8.35
CA LYS A 17 3.93 7.23 -7.37
C LYS A 17 3.32 6.98 -6.00
N THR A 18 2.09 6.47 -5.94
CA THR A 18 1.29 6.47 -4.72
C THR A 18 1.21 5.09 -4.07
N CYS A 19 1.06 4.02 -4.86
CA CYS A 19 0.74 2.69 -4.35
C CYS A 19 1.93 1.72 -4.43
N ALA A 20 2.79 1.88 -5.44
CA ALA A 20 3.84 0.92 -5.76
C ALA A 20 4.97 0.85 -4.72
N LYS A 21 5.08 1.83 -3.80
CA LYS A 21 5.98 1.72 -2.64
C LYS A 21 5.62 0.49 -1.79
N CYS A 22 4.33 0.24 -1.61
CA CYS A 22 3.85 -0.79 -0.69
C CYS A 22 3.32 -2.02 -1.42
N HIS A 23 2.59 -1.81 -2.51
CA HIS A 23 1.87 -2.86 -3.21
C HIS A 23 2.57 -3.30 -4.49
N ARG A 24 2.30 -4.54 -4.87
CA ARG A 24 2.62 -5.08 -6.18
C ARG A 24 1.37 -5.13 -7.05
N LEU A 25 1.50 -4.84 -8.34
CA LEU A 25 0.46 -4.99 -9.34
C LEU A 25 1.12 -5.32 -10.68
N PHE A 26 0.69 -6.43 -11.29
CA PHE A 26 1.30 -6.97 -12.51
C PHE A 26 2.81 -7.15 -12.41
N GLY A 27 3.30 -7.59 -11.25
CA GLY A 27 4.73 -7.80 -10.99
C GLY A 27 5.53 -6.53 -10.67
N ASN A 28 4.94 -5.34 -10.70
CA ASN A 28 5.62 -4.08 -10.38
C ASN A 28 5.22 -3.54 -9.00
N GLY A 29 6.21 -3.13 -8.19
CA GLY A 29 6.03 -2.50 -6.88
C GLY A 29 6.54 -3.34 -5.70
N GLY A 30 6.19 -2.89 -4.50
CA GLY A 30 6.68 -3.37 -3.21
C GLY A 30 5.98 -4.62 -2.68
N GLN A 31 6.39 -5.04 -1.48
CA GLN A 31 5.86 -6.22 -0.77
C GLN A 31 5.48 -5.89 0.68
N ILE A 32 5.30 -4.61 1.00
CA ILE A 32 4.87 -4.18 2.34
C ILE A 32 3.38 -4.50 2.51
N GLY A 33 2.57 -4.17 1.50
CA GLY A 33 1.17 -4.54 1.40
C GLY A 33 0.95 -5.77 0.52
N PRO A 34 -0.29 -6.27 0.43
CA PRO A 34 -0.65 -7.40 -0.43
C PRO A 34 -0.39 -7.13 -1.92
N ASP A 35 -0.13 -8.20 -2.66
CA ASP A 35 -0.14 -8.17 -4.13
C ASP A 35 -1.57 -7.92 -4.62
N LEU A 36 -1.77 -6.82 -5.32
CA LEU A 36 -3.06 -6.39 -5.82
C LEU A 36 -3.47 -7.18 -7.06
N THR A 37 -2.56 -7.83 -7.79
CA THR A 37 -2.85 -8.45 -9.10
C THR A 37 -4.06 -9.39 -9.06
N GLY A 38 -4.22 -10.16 -7.97
CA GLY A 38 -5.35 -11.07 -7.72
C GLY A 38 -6.37 -10.58 -6.68
N ALA A 39 -6.27 -9.34 -6.20
CA ALA A 39 -7.02 -8.87 -5.02
C ALA A 39 -8.41 -8.29 -5.36
N ASN A 40 -9.32 -9.08 -5.93
CA ASN A 40 -10.74 -8.73 -6.21
C ASN A 40 -11.02 -7.31 -6.78
N ARG A 41 -10.02 -6.66 -7.36
CA ARG A 41 -10.02 -5.24 -7.77
C ARG A 41 -10.96 -4.90 -8.92
N THR A 42 -11.53 -5.92 -9.58
CA THR A 42 -12.61 -5.74 -10.55
C THR A 42 -13.95 -5.48 -9.87
N ASN A 43 -14.09 -5.81 -8.58
CA ASN A 43 -15.22 -5.38 -7.76
C ASN A 43 -14.96 -3.93 -7.31
N MET A 44 -15.77 -3.01 -7.84
CA MET A 44 -15.62 -1.58 -7.60
C MET A 44 -15.84 -1.21 -6.14
N ASP A 45 -16.82 -1.82 -5.48
CA ASP A 45 -17.12 -1.52 -4.07
C ASP A 45 -15.93 -1.93 -3.19
N TYR A 46 -15.40 -3.13 -3.41
CA TYR A 46 -14.20 -3.61 -2.71
C TYR A 46 -12.99 -2.69 -2.95
N LEU A 47 -12.74 -2.31 -4.20
CA LEU A 47 -11.61 -1.47 -4.55
C LEU A 47 -11.73 -0.08 -3.89
N LEU A 48 -12.88 0.56 -4.01
CA LEU A 48 -13.10 1.90 -3.47
C LEU A 48 -13.07 1.92 -1.94
N GLU A 49 -13.67 0.92 -1.29
CA GLU A 49 -13.65 0.79 0.17
C GLU A 49 -12.20 0.73 0.68
N ASN A 50 -11.37 -0.16 0.13
CA ASN A 50 -9.97 -0.30 0.55
C ASN A 50 -9.09 0.92 0.19
N MET A 51 -9.47 1.68 -0.84
CA MET A 51 -8.75 2.89 -1.24
C MET A 51 -9.08 4.09 -0.35
N VAL A 52 -10.34 4.23 0.07
CA VAL A 52 -10.83 5.37 0.84
C VAL A 52 -10.67 5.13 2.34
N ASP A 53 -10.95 3.91 2.80
CA ASP A 53 -10.78 3.49 4.19
C ASP A 53 -9.93 2.21 4.23
N PRO A 54 -8.59 2.35 4.22
CA PRO A 54 -7.69 1.20 4.26
C PRO A 54 -7.74 0.42 5.58
N SER A 55 -8.37 0.96 6.62
CA SER A 55 -8.52 0.33 7.94
C SER A 55 -9.84 -0.44 8.07
N ALA A 56 -10.83 -0.20 7.20
CA ALA A 56 -12.12 -0.91 7.20
C ALA A 56 -11.97 -2.43 7.06
N LEU A 57 -11.02 -2.88 6.22
CA LEU A 57 -10.74 -4.28 5.97
C LEU A 57 -9.24 -4.54 5.88
N ILE A 58 -8.65 -4.99 6.99
CA ILE A 58 -7.24 -5.36 7.03
C ILE A 58 -7.13 -6.87 6.79
N PRO A 59 -6.48 -7.33 5.69
CA PRO A 59 -6.31 -8.74 5.45
C PRO A 59 -5.45 -9.40 6.53
N LYS A 60 -5.78 -10.65 6.87
CA LYS A 60 -4.98 -11.45 7.81
C LYS A 60 -3.53 -11.54 7.34
N GLY A 61 -2.60 -11.34 8.25
CA GLY A 61 -1.16 -11.27 7.96
C GLY A 61 -0.67 -9.87 7.63
N TYR A 62 -1.56 -8.87 7.52
CA TYR A 62 -1.21 -7.45 7.34
C TYR A 62 -1.65 -6.59 8.53
N GLU A 63 -2.13 -7.19 9.63
CA GLU A 63 -2.51 -6.47 10.83
C GLU A 63 -1.33 -5.68 11.40
N MET A 64 -1.56 -4.41 11.75
CA MET A 64 -0.54 -3.59 12.37
C MET A 64 -0.48 -3.89 13.88
N VAL A 65 0.73 -3.89 14.42
CA VAL A 65 1.02 -3.82 15.84
C VAL A 65 1.80 -2.55 16.15
N VAL A 66 1.57 -2.02 17.35
CA VAL A 66 2.39 -0.99 17.99
C VAL A 66 3.33 -1.70 18.95
N VAL A 67 4.64 -1.54 18.73
CA VAL A 67 5.71 -2.16 19.53
C VAL A 67 6.42 -1.08 20.32
N ALA A 68 6.26 -1.10 21.63
CA ALA A 68 7.05 -0.27 22.54
C ALA A 68 8.34 -0.99 22.89
N LEU A 69 9.48 -0.31 22.73
CA LEU A 69 10.80 -0.83 23.07
C LEU A 69 11.28 -0.34 24.44
N THR A 70 12.13 -1.13 25.08
CA THR A 70 12.74 -0.80 26.38
C THR A 70 13.63 0.44 26.35
N ASP A 71 14.05 0.87 25.16
CA ASP A 71 14.80 2.12 24.95
C ASP A 71 13.91 3.36 24.76
N GLY A 72 12.58 3.20 24.87
CA GLY A 72 11.58 4.25 24.74
C GLY A 72 11.09 4.52 23.33
N ARG A 73 11.62 3.84 22.29
CA ARG A 73 11.09 3.96 20.93
C ARG A 73 9.76 3.23 20.78
N VAL A 74 8.89 3.76 19.93
CA VAL A 74 7.65 3.13 19.51
C VAL A 74 7.69 2.88 18.01
N LEU A 75 7.47 1.63 17.61
CA LEU A 75 7.49 1.19 16.23
C LEU A 75 6.12 0.70 15.80
N ASN A 76 5.70 1.09 14.61
CA ASN A 76 4.45 0.64 14.00
C ASN A 76 4.78 -0.26 12.81
N GLY A 77 4.20 -1.46 12.78
CA GLY A 77 4.50 -2.41 11.71
C GLY A 77 3.66 -3.67 11.77
N ASN A 78 3.89 -4.55 10.83
CA ASN A 78 3.28 -5.87 10.76
C ASN A 78 4.31 -6.94 11.15
N VAL A 79 3.88 -7.94 11.91
CA VAL A 79 4.77 -9.05 12.32
C VAL A 79 4.84 -10.08 11.20
N VAL A 80 5.93 -10.05 10.43
CA VAL A 80 6.14 -11.00 9.32
C VAL A 80 6.79 -12.31 9.76
N ARG A 81 7.49 -12.29 10.92
CA ARG A 81 8.07 -13.48 11.52
C ARG A 81 8.20 -13.33 13.02
N LYS A 82 7.91 -14.41 13.76
CA LYS A 82 8.11 -14.48 15.21
C LYS A 82 8.76 -15.81 15.57
N THR A 83 9.76 -15.73 16.44
CA THR A 83 10.46 -16.88 17.05
C THR A 83 10.56 -16.66 18.56
N ASP A 84 11.16 -17.60 19.29
CA ASP A 84 11.36 -17.46 20.74
C ASP A 84 12.35 -16.36 21.12
N LYS A 85 13.22 -15.93 20.19
CA LYS A 85 14.26 -14.92 20.44
C LYS A 85 14.04 -13.60 19.70
N GLN A 86 13.47 -13.67 18.50
CA GLN A 86 13.37 -12.53 17.59
C GLN A 86 11.97 -12.32 17.05
N LEU A 87 11.66 -11.06 16.79
CA LEU A 87 10.50 -10.59 16.06
C LEU A 87 10.97 -9.81 14.84
N THR A 88 10.50 -10.18 13.65
CA THR A 88 10.72 -9.41 12.42
C THR A 88 9.48 -8.56 12.17
N LEU A 89 9.66 -7.25 12.17
CA LEU A 89 8.62 -6.24 12.01
C LEU A 89 8.80 -5.54 10.64
N GLN A 90 7.81 -5.64 9.76
CA GLN A 90 7.71 -4.84 8.55
C GLN A 90 7.07 -3.49 8.89
N THR A 91 7.84 -2.42 8.82
CA THR A 91 7.33 -1.04 8.94
C THR A 91 6.93 -0.51 7.56
N GLN A 92 6.45 0.75 7.49
CA GLN A 92 6.20 1.41 6.20
C GLN A 92 7.48 1.68 5.36
N ASN A 93 8.66 1.51 5.95
CA ASN A 93 9.93 1.88 5.32
C ASN A 93 10.90 0.70 5.19
N GLU A 94 10.89 -0.23 6.14
CA GLU A 94 11.92 -1.26 6.25
C GLU A 94 11.48 -2.48 7.07
N LEU A 95 12.26 -3.56 6.95
CA LEU A 95 12.19 -4.73 7.83
C LEU A 95 13.16 -4.55 9.00
N LEU A 96 12.63 -4.62 10.22
CA LEU A 96 13.40 -4.58 11.45
C LEU A 96 13.43 -5.95 12.09
N VAL A 97 14.60 -6.41 12.51
CA VAL A 97 14.74 -7.60 13.36
C VAL A 97 15.01 -7.12 14.78
N LEU A 98 14.08 -7.41 15.67
CA LEU A 98 14.09 -6.99 17.07
C LEU A 98 14.34 -8.21 17.95
N ASP A 99 15.25 -8.09 18.91
CA ASP A 99 15.35 -9.09 19.96
C ASP A 99 14.16 -8.95 20.91
N ARG A 100 13.55 -10.06 21.30
CA ARG A 100 12.34 -10.04 22.15
C ARG A 100 12.58 -9.40 23.52
N GLN A 101 13.82 -9.38 23.99
CA GLN A 101 14.20 -8.71 25.24
C GLN A 101 14.18 -7.18 25.14
N GLN A 102 14.19 -6.64 23.92
CA GLN A 102 14.07 -5.20 23.67
C GLN A 102 12.62 -4.73 23.60
N ILE A 103 11.65 -5.66 23.54
CA ILE A 103 10.23 -5.35 23.44
C ILE A 103 9.66 -5.26 24.85
N ASP A 104 9.16 -4.09 25.20
CA ASP A 104 8.48 -3.83 26.48
C ASP A 104 6.99 -4.19 26.39
N ASP A 105 6.32 -3.69 25.34
CA ASP A 105 4.92 -4.01 25.07
C ASP A 105 4.64 -4.15 23.56
N MET A 106 3.60 -4.92 23.22
CA MET A 106 3.13 -5.06 21.85
C MET A 106 1.61 -5.17 21.81
N THR A 107 0.97 -4.16 21.22
CA THR A 107 -0.49 -4.05 21.15
C THR A 107 -0.97 -4.10 19.70
N ALA A 108 -2.05 -4.84 19.44
CA ALA A 108 -2.70 -4.86 18.13
C ALA A 108 -3.38 -3.51 17.84
N SER A 109 -3.26 -3.04 16.61
CA SER A 109 -3.90 -1.81 16.14
C SER A 109 -5.06 -2.15 15.21
N ASN A 110 -6.13 -1.35 15.29
CA ASN A 110 -7.23 -1.39 14.31
C ASN A 110 -6.92 -0.53 13.06
N LEU A 111 -5.75 0.10 13.01
CA LEU A 111 -5.31 0.93 11.89
C LEU A 111 -4.44 0.11 10.92
N SER A 112 -4.55 0.42 9.64
CA SER A 112 -3.72 -0.16 8.58
C SER A 112 -2.36 0.54 8.45
N LEU A 113 -1.34 -0.19 7.97
CA LEU A 113 -0.07 0.42 7.54
C LEU A 113 -0.20 1.25 6.27
N MET A 114 -1.27 1.03 5.51
CA MET A 114 -1.60 1.87 4.37
C MET A 114 -2.06 3.24 4.88
N PRO A 115 -1.40 4.34 4.46
CA PRO A 115 -1.78 5.68 4.89
C PRO A 115 -3.19 6.03 4.43
N GLU A 116 -3.85 6.92 5.16
CA GLU A 116 -5.05 7.63 4.70
C GLU A 116 -4.68 8.88 3.91
N GLY A 117 -5.63 9.44 3.16
CA GLY A 117 -5.47 10.70 2.43
C GLY A 117 -4.56 10.63 1.19
N GLN A 118 -4.12 9.44 0.77
CA GLN A 118 -3.29 9.25 -0.42
C GLN A 118 -3.99 9.64 -1.74
N LEU A 119 -5.31 9.85 -1.70
CA LEU A 119 -6.13 10.27 -2.83
C LEU A 119 -6.44 11.77 -2.83
N ASP A 120 -6.22 12.47 -1.71
CA ASP A 120 -6.71 13.85 -1.50
C ASP A 120 -6.11 14.86 -2.47
N GLN A 121 -4.92 14.56 -3.00
CA GLN A 121 -4.21 15.42 -3.95
C GLN A 121 -4.56 15.12 -5.42
N LEU A 122 -5.38 14.10 -5.69
CA LEU A 122 -5.75 13.71 -7.04
C LEU A 122 -6.98 14.49 -7.50
N SER A 123 -6.94 14.99 -8.73
CA SER A 123 -8.15 15.47 -9.40
C SER A 123 -9.12 14.30 -9.67
N GLU A 124 -10.39 14.61 -9.93
CA GLU A 124 -11.38 13.59 -10.31
C GLU A 124 -10.97 12.79 -11.55
N GLU A 125 -10.23 13.40 -12.47
CA GLU A 125 -9.70 12.76 -13.67
C GLU A 125 -8.56 11.80 -13.32
N GLN A 126 -7.59 12.26 -12.52
CA GLN A 126 -6.49 11.43 -12.02
C GLN A 126 -7.01 10.25 -11.20
N LEU A 127 -8.01 10.47 -10.35
CA LEU A 127 -8.64 9.40 -9.58
C LEU A 127 -9.31 8.38 -10.50
N ALA A 128 -10.05 8.82 -11.53
CA ALA A 128 -10.64 7.93 -12.52
C ALA A 128 -9.59 7.10 -13.28
N ASP A 129 -8.48 7.72 -13.67
CA ASP A 129 -7.33 7.06 -14.31
C ASP A 129 -6.72 5.98 -13.41
N LEU A 130 -6.45 6.33 -12.14
CA LEU A 130 -5.92 5.41 -11.14
C LEU A 130 -6.86 4.21 -10.93
N ILE A 131 -8.16 4.47 -10.73
CA ILE A 131 -9.17 3.41 -10.55
C ILE A 131 -9.24 2.52 -11.80
N ALA A 132 -9.26 3.10 -13.01
CA ALA A 132 -9.32 2.33 -14.25
C ALA A 132 -8.08 1.45 -14.46
N TYR A 133 -6.90 1.91 -14.04
CA TYR A 133 -5.69 1.08 -14.05
C TYR A 133 -5.77 -0.04 -13.01
N LEU A 134 -6.11 0.30 -11.75
CA LEU A 134 -6.23 -0.64 -10.64
C LEU A 134 -7.31 -1.71 -10.86
N ALA A 135 -8.40 -1.40 -11.56
CA ALA A 135 -9.49 -2.35 -11.82
C ALA A 135 -9.28 -3.21 -13.08
N GLY A 136 -8.42 -2.79 -14.02
CA GLY A 136 -8.32 -3.48 -15.32
C GLY A 136 -7.48 -4.77 -15.27
N ASN A 137 -7.81 -5.82 -16.02
CA ASN A 137 -7.16 -7.14 -15.87
C ASN A 137 -5.82 -7.33 -16.57
N THR A 138 -5.35 -6.33 -17.31
CA THR A 138 -4.13 -6.41 -18.13
C THR A 138 -3.15 -5.30 -17.78
N GLN A 139 -1.86 -5.59 -17.86
CA GLN A 139 -0.83 -4.57 -17.76
C GLN A 139 -0.89 -3.64 -18.99
N VAL A 140 -0.58 -2.36 -18.79
CA VAL A 140 -0.45 -1.36 -19.85
C VAL A 140 1.01 -0.93 -20.00
N LYS A 141 1.33 -0.25 -21.10
CA LYS A 141 2.68 0.29 -21.31
C LYS A 141 3.07 1.22 -20.16
N PRO A 142 4.37 1.27 -19.78
CA PRO A 142 4.82 2.24 -18.79
C PRO A 142 4.51 3.66 -19.27
N PRO A 143 4.33 4.61 -18.34
CA PRO A 143 4.24 6.02 -18.69
C PRO A 143 5.47 6.38 -19.52
N VAL A 144 5.26 7.01 -20.67
CA VAL A 144 6.39 7.58 -21.41
C VAL A 144 6.97 8.66 -20.50
N ALA A 145 8.26 8.59 -20.17
CA ALA A 145 8.91 9.69 -19.47
C ALA A 145 8.73 10.93 -20.35
N SER A 146 7.90 11.87 -19.90
CA SER A 146 7.77 13.15 -20.60
C SER A 146 9.16 13.73 -20.68
N ALA A 147 9.72 13.78 -21.88
CA ALA A 147 10.93 14.52 -22.14
C ALA A 147 10.66 15.94 -21.66
N THR A 148 11.33 16.33 -20.58
CA THR A 148 11.35 17.71 -20.13
C THR A 148 11.99 18.53 -21.25
N THR A 149 11.17 19.12 -22.12
CA THR A 149 11.55 20.32 -22.86
C THR A 149 11.72 21.41 -21.82
N GLY A 150 12.96 21.57 -21.35
CA GLY A 150 13.37 22.77 -20.61
C GLY A 150 13.39 23.99 -21.54
N PRO A 151 13.28 25.21 -20.99
CA PRO A 151 13.68 26.42 -21.70
C PRO A 151 15.20 26.45 -21.95
#